data_AF-A0A1Z5L3L1-F1
#
_entry.id   AF-A0A1Z5L3L1-F1
#
_cell.length_a   1.000
_cell.length_b   1.000
_cell.length_c   1.000
_cell.angle_alpha   90.00
_cell.angle_beta   90.00
_cell.angle_gamma   90.00
#
_symmetry.space_group_name_H-M   'P 1'
#
loop_
_entity.id
_entity.type
_entity.pdbx_description
1 polymer ?
#
loop_
_entity_poly.entity_id
_entity_poly.type
_entity_poly.pdbx_seq_one_letter_code
_entity_poly.pdbx_strand_id
1 'polypeptide(L)'
;MKLQREQKQESANRNNTVERNLSLWQEMQQGTPLGLKCCVRAKISMEAANGCMRDPTLYRCKDMIHPRTGSRYRVYPTYDFACPIVDSVEGVTHALRTTEYHDRDEQYFWVLDALNLRKPYIYEYSRLNLMHTVLSKRKLTWFVDTGVVDGWDDPRMPTVRGVLRRGMTVEALRQFIAAQGSSRSVVMMDWDKLWAFNKKVVDPVAPRHVAVAEQSVPVTVRGLQAGTIRVAWHPKNASLGDHEVDIGPELLVDHVDANCMTVGSNVTFIGLGNLRIVEVHRDAHGVPVSVLAETNLEDRNYKNTLKVTWLCSKAQLVPCTCFFFDHIIRKAVLTRDDDFKQFVSKNTKLKVPMLGDPLMRKLRKGDIIQIQRKGYFVCDQPYDPDTIRHVGQPAPLVLFFVPDGSQSITTLPQVVQDFYQQNKLDAHHQGSNNSNSSPVRQGGGSVQVTAEEIGAKIKDVGNHVRDLKSKKADKATIDAAVSQLLKLKAEYKEASGTEWKP
;
A
#
# COMPACT_ATOMS: atom_id res chain seq x y z
N MET A 1 -21.05 -35.08 -7.35
CA MET A 1 -20.29 -34.55 -8.52
C MET A 1 -18.84 -34.20 -8.21
N LYS A 2 -18.52 -33.23 -7.32
CA LYS A 2 -17.11 -32.87 -7.05
C LYS A 2 -16.28 -34.06 -6.53
N LEU A 3 -16.76 -34.72 -5.48
CA LEU A 3 -16.13 -35.92 -4.91
C LEU A 3 -15.91 -37.02 -5.97
N GLN A 4 -16.92 -37.29 -6.79
CA GLN A 4 -16.82 -38.26 -7.89
C GLN A 4 -15.70 -37.91 -8.88
N ARG A 5 -15.51 -36.63 -9.24
CA ARG A 5 -14.40 -36.20 -10.10
C ARG A 5 -13.04 -36.35 -9.44
N GLU A 6 -12.95 -36.08 -8.15
CA GLU A 6 -11.71 -36.25 -7.36
C GLU A 6 -11.33 -37.74 -7.29
N GLN A 7 -12.32 -38.59 -7.07
CA GLN A 7 -12.20 -40.06 -7.03
C GLN A 7 -12.23 -40.74 -8.41
N LYS A 8 -12.27 -39.96 -9.50
CA LYS A 8 -12.35 -40.44 -10.90
C LYS A 8 -13.55 -41.35 -11.22
N GLN A 9 -14.60 -41.30 -10.40
CA GLN A 9 -15.81 -42.09 -10.59
C GLN A 9 -16.76 -41.47 -11.62
N GLU A 10 -17.19 -42.25 -12.61
CA GLU A 10 -18.20 -41.82 -13.57
C GLU A 10 -19.54 -41.47 -12.90
N SER A 11 -20.23 -40.46 -13.44
CA SER A 11 -21.60 -40.15 -13.01
C SER A 11 -22.56 -41.22 -13.52
N ALA A 12 -23.58 -41.57 -12.73
CA ALA A 12 -24.65 -42.47 -13.17
C ALA A 12 -25.34 -42.01 -14.47
N ASN A 13 -25.34 -40.70 -14.74
CA ASN A 13 -25.94 -40.09 -15.94
C ASN A 13 -24.96 -39.94 -17.13
N ARG A 14 -23.71 -40.41 -17.03
CA ARG A 14 -22.66 -40.20 -18.07
C ARG A 14 -22.96 -40.92 -19.40
N ASN A 15 -23.65 -42.05 -19.32
CA ASN A 15 -23.97 -42.92 -20.44
C ASN A 15 -25.45 -42.84 -20.86
N ASN A 16 -26.11 -41.72 -20.54
CA ASN A 16 -27.44 -41.40 -21.07
C ASN A 16 -27.42 -41.34 -22.61
N THR A 17 -28.54 -41.70 -23.24
CA THR A 17 -28.73 -41.50 -24.69
C THR A 17 -28.83 -40.02 -25.04
N VAL A 18 -28.67 -39.71 -26.32
CA VAL A 18 -28.76 -38.32 -26.84
C VAL A 18 -30.14 -37.74 -26.56
N GLU A 19 -31.20 -38.52 -26.79
CA GLU A 19 -32.60 -38.13 -26.59
C GLU A 19 -32.86 -37.78 -25.12
N ARG A 20 -32.34 -38.61 -24.20
CA ARG A 20 -32.45 -38.36 -22.76
C ARG A 20 -31.73 -37.07 -22.37
N ASN A 21 -30.54 -36.82 -22.92
CA ASN A 21 -29.79 -35.61 -22.64
C ASN A 21 -30.48 -34.36 -23.18
N LEU A 22 -31.07 -34.42 -24.39
CA LEU A 22 -31.83 -33.32 -24.98
C LEU A 22 -33.13 -33.02 -24.20
N SER A 23 -33.83 -34.05 -23.73
CA SER A 23 -34.99 -33.88 -22.83
C SER A 23 -34.59 -33.16 -21.54
N LEU A 24 -33.52 -33.59 -20.87
CA LEU A 24 -33.02 -32.91 -19.66
C LEU A 24 -32.53 -31.49 -19.95
N TRP A 25 -32.00 -31.23 -21.14
CA TRP A 25 -31.61 -29.89 -21.57
C TRP A 25 -32.83 -28.96 -21.72
N GLN A 26 -33.94 -29.44 -22.28
CA GLN A 26 -35.18 -28.68 -22.37
C GLN A 26 -35.73 -28.31 -20.98
N GLU A 27 -35.71 -29.27 -20.04
CA GLU A 27 -36.04 -29.02 -18.62
C GLU A 27 -35.17 -27.92 -18.02
N MET A 28 -33.86 -27.93 -18.30
CA MET A 28 -32.94 -26.88 -17.87
C MET A 28 -33.31 -25.51 -18.47
N GLN A 29 -33.61 -25.44 -19.78
CA GLN A 29 -33.96 -24.20 -20.47
C GLN A 29 -35.26 -23.59 -19.94
N GLN A 30 -36.24 -24.43 -19.61
CA GLN A 30 -37.51 -24.03 -18.99
C GLN A 30 -37.36 -23.67 -17.51
N GLY A 31 -36.27 -24.10 -16.86
CA GLY A 31 -36.01 -23.83 -15.44
C GLY A 31 -36.90 -24.65 -14.50
N THR A 32 -37.30 -25.87 -14.91
CA THR A 32 -38.15 -26.73 -14.08
C THR A 32 -37.42 -27.19 -12.81
N PRO A 33 -38.13 -27.71 -11.79
CA PRO A 33 -37.49 -28.28 -10.59
C PRO A 33 -36.48 -29.39 -10.89
N LEU A 34 -36.65 -30.11 -12.00
CA LEU A 34 -35.68 -31.10 -12.49
C LEU A 34 -34.49 -30.40 -13.16
N GLY A 35 -34.76 -29.45 -14.07
CA GLY A 35 -33.73 -28.67 -14.76
C GLY A 35 -32.78 -27.94 -13.81
N LEU A 36 -33.29 -27.37 -12.71
CA LEU A 36 -32.50 -26.70 -11.68
C LEU A 36 -31.54 -27.64 -10.93
N LYS A 37 -31.79 -28.95 -10.94
CA LYS A 37 -30.90 -29.98 -10.38
C LYS A 37 -29.88 -30.50 -11.40
N CYS A 38 -29.96 -30.07 -12.65
CA CYS A 38 -29.12 -30.55 -13.75
C CYS A 38 -28.00 -29.56 -14.12
N CYS A 39 -26.93 -30.11 -14.69
CA CYS A 39 -25.89 -29.34 -15.36
C CYS A 39 -25.41 -30.11 -16.60
N VAL A 40 -24.96 -29.39 -17.62
CA VAL A 40 -24.35 -30.03 -18.81
C VAL A 40 -22.86 -30.18 -18.55
N ARG A 41 -22.29 -31.35 -18.85
CA ARG A 41 -20.86 -31.63 -18.74
C ARG A 41 -20.35 -32.15 -20.07
N ALA A 42 -19.11 -31.80 -20.41
CA ALA A 42 -18.40 -32.45 -21.51
C ALA A 42 -18.12 -33.92 -21.15
N LYS A 43 -18.16 -34.80 -22.14
CA LYS A 43 -17.72 -36.20 -22.01
C LYS A 43 -16.31 -36.29 -22.57
N ILE A 44 -15.31 -36.29 -21.70
CA ILE A 44 -13.87 -36.30 -22.04
C ILE A 44 -13.25 -37.57 -21.44
N SER A 45 -12.55 -37.46 -20.30
CA SER A 45 -11.94 -38.60 -19.62
C SER A 45 -11.95 -38.39 -18.11
N MET A 46 -12.66 -39.26 -17.39
CA MET A 46 -12.67 -39.25 -15.92
C MET A 46 -11.34 -39.72 -15.32
N GLU A 47 -10.53 -40.45 -16.09
CA GLU A 47 -9.21 -40.95 -15.67
C GLU A 47 -8.07 -39.95 -15.87
N ALA A 48 -8.32 -38.84 -16.57
CA ALA A 48 -7.31 -37.84 -16.91
C ALA A 48 -6.49 -37.39 -15.68
N ALA A 49 -5.17 -37.31 -15.87
CA ALA A 49 -4.26 -36.79 -14.85
C ALA A 49 -4.65 -35.35 -14.49
N ASN A 50 -4.88 -34.52 -15.51
CA ASN A 50 -5.44 -33.18 -15.36
C ASN A 50 -6.90 -33.22 -14.91
N GLY A 51 -7.17 -32.73 -13.69
CA GLY A 51 -8.51 -32.68 -13.11
C GLY A 51 -9.51 -31.81 -13.90
N CYS A 52 -9.03 -30.82 -14.65
CA CYS A 52 -9.87 -29.96 -15.49
C CYS A 52 -10.50 -30.74 -16.65
N MET A 53 -9.84 -31.79 -17.13
CA MET A 53 -10.33 -32.66 -18.22
C MET A 53 -11.31 -33.75 -17.75
N ARG A 54 -11.56 -33.87 -16.43
CA ARG A 54 -12.49 -34.86 -15.87
C ARG A 54 -13.94 -34.40 -16.02
N ASP A 55 -14.45 -34.54 -17.24
CA ASP A 55 -15.80 -34.19 -17.68
C ASP A 55 -16.25 -32.81 -17.12
N PRO A 56 -15.63 -31.70 -17.53
CA PRO A 56 -15.93 -30.38 -16.96
C PRO A 56 -17.36 -29.92 -17.25
N THR A 57 -17.92 -29.11 -16.35
CA THR A 57 -19.26 -28.50 -16.52
C THR A 57 -19.23 -27.40 -17.57
N LEU A 58 -20.14 -27.46 -18.53
CA LEU A 58 -20.31 -26.48 -19.62
C LEU A 58 -21.45 -25.49 -19.34
N TYR A 59 -22.58 -25.96 -18.83
CA TYR A 59 -23.75 -25.13 -18.52
C TYR A 59 -24.33 -25.44 -17.14
N ARG A 60 -24.90 -24.42 -16.51
CA ARG A 60 -25.66 -24.53 -15.26
C ARG A 60 -27.02 -23.87 -15.40
N CYS A 61 -28.06 -24.51 -14.86
CA CYS A 61 -29.36 -23.89 -14.70
C CYS A 61 -29.35 -23.03 -13.43
N LYS A 62 -29.77 -21.76 -13.54
CA LYS A 62 -29.95 -20.83 -12.43
C LYS A 62 -31.17 -19.97 -12.68
N ASP A 63 -32.11 -20.00 -11.76
CA ASP A 63 -33.25 -19.10 -11.77
C ASP A 63 -32.87 -17.73 -11.19
N MET A 64 -32.25 -16.89 -12.01
CA MET A 64 -31.84 -15.53 -11.64
C MET A 64 -32.03 -14.58 -12.82
N ILE A 65 -32.30 -13.30 -12.54
CA ILE A 65 -32.36 -12.26 -13.56
C ILE A 65 -30.94 -11.83 -13.92
N HIS A 66 -30.60 -11.89 -15.21
CA HIS A 66 -29.30 -11.42 -15.69
C HIS A 66 -29.34 -9.90 -15.94
N PRO A 67 -28.32 -9.12 -15.51
CA PRO A 67 -28.34 -7.66 -15.62
C PRO A 67 -28.52 -7.10 -17.04
N ARG A 68 -28.11 -7.85 -18.09
CA ARG A 68 -28.21 -7.42 -19.50
C ARG A 68 -29.32 -8.10 -20.30
N THR A 69 -29.65 -9.34 -19.95
CA THR A 69 -30.57 -10.18 -20.74
C THR A 69 -31.86 -10.50 -19.99
N GLY A 70 -32.04 -9.93 -18.81
CA GLY A 70 -33.23 -10.09 -17.99
C GLY A 70 -33.51 -11.55 -17.67
N SER A 71 -34.78 -11.95 -17.78
CA SER A 71 -35.27 -13.33 -17.59
C SER A 71 -35.24 -14.20 -18.85
N ARG A 72 -34.60 -13.74 -19.95
CA ARG A 72 -34.60 -14.45 -21.24
C ARG A 72 -34.00 -15.85 -21.18
N TYR A 73 -33.01 -16.06 -20.32
CA TYR A 73 -32.31 -17.33 -20.20
C TYR A 73 -32.37 -17.82 -18.75
N ARG A 74 -32.50 -19.14 -18.56
CA ARG A 74 -32.36 -19.82 -17.27
C ARG A 74 -31.09 -20.66 -17.17
N VAL A 75 -30.35 -20.77 -18.27
CA VAL A 75 -29.17 -21.62 -18.39
C VAL A 75 -28.00 -20.77 -18.86
N TYR A 76 -26.90 -20.84 -18.12
CA TYR A 76 -25.74 -19.98 -18.33
C TYR A 76 -24.48 -20.82 -18.52
N PRO A 77 -23.63 -20.47 -19.50
CA PRO A 77 -22.39 -21.18 -19.74
C PRO A 77 -21.39 -20.91 -18.61
N THR A 78 -20.50 -21.86 -18.36
CA THR A 78 -19.34 -21.67 -17.50
C THR A 78 -18.26 -20.87 -18.23
N TYR A 79 -17.38 -20.22 -17.46
CA TYR A 79 -16.23 -19.49 -18.01
C TYR A 79 -15.41 -20.36 -18.96
N ASP A 80 -15.10 -21.59 -18.54
CA ASP A 80 -14.24 -22.51 -19.30
C ASP A 80 -14.85 -22.99 -20.63
N PHE A 81 -16.17 -22.88 -20.79
CA PHE A 81 -16.86 -23.19 -22.05
C PHE A 81 -17.06 -21.95 -22.93
N ALA A 82 -17.44 -20.82 -22.32
CA ALA A 82 -17.73 -19.60 -23.07
C ALA A 82 -16.46 -18.91 -23.60
N CYS A 83 -15.41 -18.81 -22.78
CA CYS A 83 -14.22 -18.03 -23.10
C CYS A 83 -13.52 -18.47 -24.40
N PRO A 84 -13.27 -19.78 -24.64
CA PRO A 84 -12.65 -20.21 -25.89
C PRO A 84 -13.47 -19.83 -27.12
N ILE A 85 -14.80 -20.00 -27.05
CA ILE A 85 -15.72 -19.69 -28.16
C ILE A 85 -15.68 -18.20 -28.47
N VAL A 86 -15.79 -17.36 -27.44
CA VAL A 86 -15.76 -15.90 -27.59
C VAL A 86 -14.43 -15.45 -28.19
N ASP A 87 -13.30 -15.89 -27.64
CA ASP A 87 -11.97 -15.54 -28.15
C ASP A 87 -11.79 -15.94 -29.63
N SER A 88 -12.27 -17.13 -29.98
CA SER A 88 -12.19 -17.63 -31.35
C SER A 88 -13.02 -16.78 -32.32
N VAL A 89 -14.30 -16.56 -31.98
CA VAL A 89 -15.30 -15.85 -32.81
C VAL A 89 -14.99 -14.37 -32.93
N GLU A 90 -14.51 -13.72 -31.87
CA GLU A 90 -14.14 -12.29 -31.88
C GLU A 90 -12.78 -12.02 -32.56
N GLY A 91 -12.08 -13.07 -33.03
CA GLY A 91 -10.83 -12.89 -33.74
C GLY A 91 -9.62 -12.62 -32.83
N VAL A 92 -9.72 -12.91 -31.52
CA VAL A 92 -8.59 -12.78 -30.59
C VAL A 92 -7.41 -13.59 -31.10
N THR A 93 -6.23 -12.98 -31.23
CA THR A 93 -5.02 -13.68 -31.67
C THR A 93 -4.23 -14.24 -30.50
N HIS A 94 -4.15 -13.47 -29.40
CA HIS A 94 -3.38 -13.77 -28.20
C HIS A 94 -4.26 -13.57 -26.97
N ALA A 95 -4.72 -14.66 -26.37
CA ALA A 95 -5.45 -14.67 -25.11
C ALA A 95 -4.46 -14.54 -23.94
N LEU A 96 -4.31 -13.32 -23.41
CA LEU A 96 -3.41 -13.03 -22.29
C LEU A 96 -4.12 -13.31 -20.97
N ARG A 97 -3.65 -14.28 -20.18
CA ARG A 97 -4.28 -14.65 -18.90
C ARG A 97 -3.28 -14.94 -17.79
N THR A 98 -3.80 -15.03 -16.57
CA THR A 98 -2.94 -15.29 -15.41
C THR A 98 -2.61 -16.79 -15.29
N THR A 99 -1.43 -17.12 -14.77
CA THR A 99 -0.95 -18.51 -14.61
C THR A 99 -1.85 -19.43 -13.77
N GLU A 100 -2.82 -18.90 -13.02
CA GLU A 100 -3.85 -19.68 -12.32
C GLU A 100 -4.76 -20.49 -13.26
N TYR A 101 -4.77 -20.17 -14.54
CA TYR A 101 -5.58 -20.86 -15.55
C TYR A 101 -4.79 -21.93 -16.31
N HIS A 102 -3.51 -22.15 -16.02
CA HIS A 102 -2.64 -23.06 -16.77
C HIS A 102 -3.23 -24.46 -16.99
N ASP A 103 -3.70 -25.09 -15.90
CA ASP A 103 -4.32 -26.43 -15.97
C ASP A 103 -5.58 -26.49 -16.84
N ARG A 104 -6.13 -25.33 -17.23
CA ARG A 104 -7.32 -25.20 -18.09
C ARG A 104 -6.99 -24.93 -19.55
N ASP A 105 -5.72 -24.80 -19.91
CA ASP A 105 -5.29 -24.62 -21.31
C ASP A 105 -5.75 -25.83 -22.15
N GLU A 106 -5.56 -27.04 -21.63
CA GLU A 106 -5.98 -28.28 -22.30
C GLU A 106 -7.50 -28.32 -22.54
N GLN A 107 -8.28 -27.92 -21.53
CA GLN A 107 -9.74 -27.81 -21.63
C GLN A 107 -10.15 -26.75 -22.66
N TYR A 108 -9.44 -25.62 -22.69
CA TYR A 108 -9.70 -24.53 -23.63
C TYR A 108 -9.57 -25.00 -25.08
N PHE A 109 -8.47 -25.68 -25.42
CA PHE A 109 -8.26 -26.20 -26.77
C PHE A 109 -9.21 -27.34 -27.12
N TRP A 110 -9.56 -28.20 -26.15
CA TRP A 110 -10.56 -29.24 -26.36
C TRP A 110 -11.91 -28.68 -26.81
N VAL A 111 -12.37 -27.57 -26.20
CA VAL A 111 -13.64 -26.93 -26.60
C VAL A 111 -13.57 -26.44 -28.04
N LEU A 112 -12.43 -25.86 -28.45
CA LEU A 112 -12.24 -25.36 -29.81
C LEU A 112 -12.20 -26.50 -30.84
N ASP A 113 -11.52 -27.59 -30.52
CA ASP A 113 -11.48 -28.79 -31.37
C ASP A 113 -12.86 -29.41 -31.51
N ALA A 114 -13.60 -29.56 -30.41
CA ALA A 114 -14.94 -30.15 -30.42
C ALA A 114 -15.94 -29.33 -31.24
N LEU A 115 -15.73 -28.02 -31.37
CA LEU A 115 -16.58 -27.11 -32.13
C LEU A 115 -16.01 -26.76 -33.51
N ASN A 116 -14.85 -27.31 -33.88
CA ASN A 116 -14.11 -27.00 -35.10
C ASN A 116 -13.86 -25.47 -35.29
N LEU A 117 -13.41 -24.82 -34.21
CA LEU A 117 -13.15 -23.39 -34.15
C LEU A 117 -11.66 -23.06 -34.22
N ARG A 118 -11.34 -21.83 -34.64
CA ARG A 118 -9.96 -21.32 -34.71
C ARG A 118 -9.32 -21.28 -33.32
N LYS A 119 -8.04 -21.65 -33.23
CA LYS A 119 -7.26 -21.63 -31.99
C LYS A 119 -6.44 -20.35 -31.84
N PRO A 120 -6.75 -19.48 -30.87
CA PRO A 120 -5.85 -18.39 -30.50
C PRO A 120 -4.64 -18.92 -29.72
N TYR A 121 -3.57 -18.13 -29.67
CA TYR A 121 -2.44 -18.41 -28.79
C TYR A 121 -2.78 -18.01 -27.35
N ILE A 122 -2.40 -18.83 -26.37
CA ILE A 122 -2.51 -18.49 -24.95
C ILE A 122 -1.12 -18.05 -24.46
N TYR A 123 -1.07 -16.87 -23.82
CA TYR A 123 0.12 -16.41 -23.13
C TYR A 123 -0.19 -16.10 -21.68
N GLU A 124 0.63 -16.65 -20.80
CA GLU A 124 0.40 -16.58 -19.37
C GLU A 124 1.39 -15.65 -18.67
N TYR A 125 0.87 -14.92 -17.68
CA TYR A 125 1.64 -14.05 -16.81
C TYR A 125 1.21 -14.21 -15.34
N SER A 126 2.09 -13.88 -14.42
CA SER A 126 1.78 -13.91 -12.99
C SER A 126 0.88 -12.74 -12.60
N ARG A 127 0.06 -12.94 -11.57
CA ARG A 127 -0.69 -11.82 -10.97
C ARG A 127 0.27 -10.91 -10.20
N LEU A 128 0.00 -9.61 -10.28
CA LEU A 128 0.56 -8.63 -9.36
C LEU A 128 0.03 -8.90 -7.94
N ASN A 129 0.93 -8.99 -6.97
CA ASN A 129 0.61 -9.02 -5.55
C ASN A 129 1.31 -7.87 -4.84
N LEU A 130 0.66 -7.30 -3.83
CA LEU A 130 1.19 -6.20 -3.03
C LEU A 130 1.23 -6.63 -1.56
N MET A 131 2.28 -6.22 -0.85
CA MET A 131 2.42 -6.42 0.58
C MET A 131 1.36 -5.62 1.35
N HIS A 132 1.05 -6.04 2.58
CA HIS A 132 0.15 -5.33 3.49
C HIS A 132 -1.27 -5.07 2.93
N THR A 133 -1.73 -5.89 1.99
CA THR A 133 -3.07 -5.77 1.40
C THR A 133 -3.61 -7.11 0.91
N VAL A 134 -4.86 -7.10 0.46
CA VAL A 134 -5.54 -8.23 -0.19
C VAL A 134 -6.14 -7.77 -1.51
N LEU A 135 -6.02 -8.57 -2.56
CA LEU A 135 -6.55 -8.23 -3.89
C LEU A 135 -7.80 -9.01 -4.26
N SER A 136 -8.20 -10.00 -3.46
CA SER A 136 -9.39 -10.80 -3.77
C SER A 136 -10.65 -9.97 -3.53
N LYS A 137 -11.53 -9.93 -4.54
CA LYS A 137 -12.82 -9.21 -4.47
C LYS A 137 -13.63 -9.58 -3.23
N ARG A 138 -13.70 -10.86 -2.87
CA ARG A 138 -14.41 -11.33 -1.66
C ARG A 138 -13.90 -10.67 -0.37
N LYS A 139 -12.58 -10.60 -0.18
CA LYS A 139 -11.98 -9.97 1.01
C LYS A 139 -12.16 -8.45 1.00
N LEU A 140 -12.06 -7.82 -0.17
CA LEU A 140 -12.30 -6.37 -0.33
C LEU A 140 -13.76 -6.00 -0.07
N THR A 141 -14.72 -6.79 -0.57
CA THR A 141 -16.15 -6.63 -0.27
C THR A 141 -16.39 -6.72 1.23
N TRP A 142 -15.73 -7.65 1.93
CA TRP A 142 -15.86 -7.75 3.39
C TRP A 142 -15.43 -6.46 4.12
N PHE A 143 -14.35 -5.79 3.70
CA PHE A 143 -13.97 -4.51 4.31
C PHE A 143 -15.04 -3.43 4.15
N VAL A 144 -15.69 -3.39 2.97
CA VAL A 144 -16.76 -2.43 2.68
C VAL A 144 -17.99 -2.77 3.50
N ASP A 145 -18.45 -4.02 3.46
CA ASP A 145 -19.68 -4.47 4.14
C ASP A 145 -19.57 -4.38 5.67
N THR A 146 -18.36 -4.49 6.24
CA THR A 146 -18.13 -4.37 7.68
C THR A 146 -17.77 -2.96 8.15
N GLY A 147 -17.68 -1.98 7.25
CA GLY A 147 -17.36 -0.60 7.60
C GLY A 147 -15.91 -0.38 8.05
N VAL A 148 -14.99 -1.31 7.76
CA VAL A 148 -13.54 -1.12 8.01
C VAL A 148 -13.00 0.02 7.13
N VAL A 149 -13.59 0.20 5.95
CA VAL A 149 -13.31 1.28 5.00
C VAL A 149 -14.59 2.04 4.66
N ASP A 150 -14.42 3.28 4.20
CA ASP A 150 -15.53 4.18 3.87
C ASP A 150 -16.30 3.70 2.62
N GLY A 151 -15.64 2.92 1.75
CA GLY A 151 -16.21 2.38 0.51
C GLY A 151 -15.17 1.83 -0.46
N TRP A 152 -15.57 1.57 -1.70
CA TRP A 152 -14.69 1.05 -2.76
C TRP A 152 -13.63 2.04 -3.23
N ASP A 153 -13.83 3.33 -2.99
CA ASP A 153 -12.91 4.41 -3.32
C ASP A 153 -12.19 4.98 -2.08
N ASP A 154 -12.20 4.26 -0.96
CA ASP A 154 -11.41 4.62 0.22
C ASP A 154 -9.90 4.66 -0.15
N PRO A 155 -9.15 5.72 0.24
CA PRO A 155 -7.72 5.87 -0.05
C PRO A 155 -6.83 4.72 0.41
N ARG A 156 -7.28 3.92 1.39
CA ARG A 156 -6.55 2.77 1.93
C ARG A 156 -6.77 1.50 1.09
N MET A 157 -7.76 1.48 0.20
CA MET A 157 -8.09 0.33 -0.64
C MET A 157 -7.15 0.21 -1.83
N PRO A 158 -6.74 -1.01 -2.23
CA PRO A 158 -5.89 -1.24 -3.39
C PRO A 158 -6.67 -1.16 -4.72
N THR A 159 -7.86 -0.58 -4.72
CA THR A 159 -8.66 -0.38 -5.92
C THR A 159 -8.09 0.78 -6.73
N VAL A 160 -8.29 0.76 -8.05
CA VAL A 160 -7.89 1.90 -8.90
C VAL A 160 -8.50 3.21 -8.38
N ARG A 161 -9.78 3.20 -7.99
CA ARG A 161 -10.44 4.38 -7.43
C ARG A 161 -9.82 4.85 -6.10
N GLY A 162 -9.50 3.92 -5.19
CA GLY A 162 -8.89 4.23 -3.90
C GLY A 162 -7.51 4.86 -4.05
N VAL A 163 -6.62 4.22 -4.82
CA VAL A 163 -5.25 4.74 -5.01
C VAL A 163 -5.24 6.08 -5.76
N LEU A 164 -6.11 6.27 -6.77
CA LEU A 164 -6.24 7.54 -7.48
C LEU A 164 -6.75 8.65 -6.54
N ARG A 165 -7.76 8.35 -5.70
CA ARG A 165 -8.24 9.29 -4.68
C ARG A 165 -7.17 9.63 -3.64
N ARG A 166 -6.27 8.69 -3.33
CA ARG A 166 -5.09 8.93 -2.48
C ARG A 166 -4.00 9.77 -3.16
N GLY A 167 -4.13 10.11 -4.44
CA GLY A 167 -3.17 10.94 -5.17
C GLY A 167 -2.20 10.16 -6.06
N MET A 168 -2.46 8.88 -6.33
CA MET A 168 -1.79 8.15 -7.40
C MET A 168 -2.15 8.75 -8.76
N THR A 169 -1.18 8.90 -9.65
CA THR A 169 -1.40 9.33 -11.03
C THR A 169 -1.53 8.13 -11.97
N VAL A 170 -2.36 8.27 -13.01
CA VAL A 170 -2.51 7.24 -14.05
C VAL A 170 -1.20 7.00 -14.78
N GLU A 171 -0.42 8.07 -14.99
CA GLU A 171 0.89 7.97 -15.62
C GLU A 171 1.86 7.12 -14.79
N ALA A 172 1.96 7.37 -13.48
CA ALA A 172 2.82 6.57 -12.61
C ALA A 172 2.39 5.10 -12.54
N LEU A 173 1.08 4.82 -12.52
CA LEU A 173 0.58 3.44 -12.60
C LEU A 173 1.01 2.74 -13.89
N ARG A 174 0.91 3.42 -15.03
CA ARG A 174 1.36 2.87 -16.33
C ARG A 174 2.86 2.63 -16.33
N GLN A 175 3.65 3.59 -15.85
CA GLN A 175 5.11 3.45 -15.75
C GLN A 175 5.51 2.29 -14.83
N PHE A 176 4.82 2.12 -13.70
CA PHE A 176 5.05 1.01 -12.77
C PHE A 176 4.75 -0.34 -13.42
N ILE A 177 3.59 -0.49 -14.07
CA ILE A 177 3.23 -1.75 -14.74
C ILE A 177 4.17 -2.06 -15.89
N ALA A 178 4.56 -1.05 -16.68
CA ALA A 178 5.52 -1.22 -17.76
C ALA A 178 6.91 -1.63 -17.25
N ALA A 179 7.39 -1.01 -16.17
CA ALA A 179 8.68 -1.32 -15.55
C ALA A 179 8.71 -2.71 -14.91
N GLN A 180 7.57 -3.17 -14.38
CA GLN A 180 7.45 -4.51 -13.82
C GLN A 180 7.58 -5.60 -14.90
N GLY A 181 7.03 -5.35 -16.09
CA GLY A 181 7.04 -6.28 -17.21
C GLY A 181 6.17 -7.52 -16.98
N SER A 182 6.09 -8.36 -18.03
CA SER A 182 5.37 -9.63 -17.97
C SER A 182 6.32 -10.76 -17.56
N SER A 183 5.97 -11.49 -16.51
CA SER A 183 6.71 -12.67 -16.03
C SER A 183 5.75 -13.70 -15.47
N ARG A 184 6.07 -15.00 -15.61
CA ARG A 184 5.32 -16.10 -15.00
C ARG A 184 5.62 -16.29 -13.51
N SER A 185 6.72 -15.73 -13.01
CA SER A 185 7.09 -15.80 -11.60
C SER A 185 6.20 -14.90 -10.77
N VAL A 186 5.54 -15.46 -9.76
CA VAL A 186 4.75 -14.68 -8.82
C VAL A 186 5.68 -13.87 -7.93
N VAL A 187 5.59 -12.55 -8.02
CA VAL A 187 6.38 -11.63 -7.19
C VAL A 187 5.44 -10.79 -6.33
N MET A 188 5.92 -10.48 -5.13
CA MET A 188 5.22 -9.63 -4.18
C MET A 188 5.90 -8.27 -4.13
N MET A 189 5.12 -7.22 -4.35
CA MET A 189 5.61 -5.86 -4.48
C MET A 189 5.36 -5.04 -3.21
N ASP A 190 6.29 -4.14 -2.95
CA ASP A 190 6.15 -3.13 -1.92
C ASP A 190 5.40 -1.91 -2.47
N TRP A 191 4.55 -1.30 -1.64
CA TRP A 191 3.89 -0.04 -1.94
C TRP A 191 4.88 1.10 -2.13
N ASP A 192 5.99 1.11 -1.39
CA ASP A 192 6.99 2.18 -1.46
C ASP A 192 7.55 2.33 -2.89
N LYS A 193 7.74 1.21 -3.60
CA LYS A 193 8.16 1.22 -5.01
C LYS A 193 7.14 1.92 -5.89
N LEU A 194 5.86 1.59 -5.73
CA LEU A 194 4.78 2.19 -6.51
C LEU A 194 4.67 3.71 -6.23
N TRP A 195 4.78 4.13 -4.97
CA TRP A 195 4.77 5.54 -4.59
C TRP A 195 5.99 6.31 -5.07
N ALA A 196 7.17 5.66 -5.16
CA ALA A 196 8.36 6.26 -5.75
C ALA A 196 8.20 6.56 -7.25
N PHE A 197 7.47 5.73 -8.01
CA PHE A 197 7.08 6.07 -9.38
C PHE A 197 6.15 7.28 -9.41
N ASN A 198 5.19 7.35 -8.50
CA ASN A 198 4.28 8.49 -8.41
C ASN A 198 5.00 9.81 -8.11
N LYS A 199 5.95 9.79 -7.18
CA LYS A 199 6.79 10.95 -6.86
C LYS A 199 7.51 11.50 -8.09
N LYS A 200 8.04 10.64 -8.97
CA LYS A 200 8.75 11.08 -10.19
C LYS A 200 7.86 11.87 -11.14
N VAL A 201 6.56 11.55 -11.18
CA VAL A 201 5.56 12.26 -11.99
C VAL A 201 5.11 13.56 -11.30
N VAL A 202 4.91 13.51 -9.98
CA VAL A 202 4.32 14.62 -9.21
C VAL A 202 5.33 15.71 -8.83
N ASP A 203 6.55 15.36 -8.41
CA ASP A 203 7.56 16.33 -7.91
C ASP A 203 7.84 17.48 -8.90
N PRO A 204 8.02 17.25 -10.21
CA PRO A 204 8.34 18.32 -11.16
C PRO A 204 7.22 19.35 -11.38
N VAL A 205 5.97 19.00 -11.03
CA VAL A 205 4.78 19.79 -11.38
C VAL A 205 3.96 20.27 -10.17
N ALA A 206 4.11 19.66 -8.99
CA ALA A 206 3.30 20.00 -7.81
C ALA A 206 3.69 21.35 -7.21
N PRO A 207 2.85 22.41 -7.19
CA PRO A 207 3.21 23.68 -6.59
C PRO A 207 3.51 23.54 -5.08
N ARG A 208 4.46 24.35 -4.60
CA ARG A 208 4.92 24.33 -3.21
C ARG A 208 4.09 25.31 -2.41
N HIS A 209 3.49 24.78 -1.36
CA HIS A 209 2.68 25.51 -0.41
C HIS A 209 3.22 25.32 1.01
N VAL A 210 2.73 26.12 1.94
CA VAL A 210 3.09 26.02 3.36
C VAL A 210 1.84 25.79 4.19
N ALA A 211 1.94 24.86 5.13
CA ALA A 211 0.96 24.68 6.19
C ALA A 211 1.69 24.34 7.49
N VAL A 212 1.17 24.82 8.61
CA VAL A 212 1.64 24.50 9.97
C VAL A 212 0.49 23.86 10.75
N ALA A 213 0.80 23.04 11.76
CA ALA A 213 -0.24 22.50 12.64
C ALA A 213 -1.04 23.63 13.32
N GLU A 214 -2.31 23.40 13.64
CA GLU A 214 -3.14 24.40 14.33
C GLU A 214 -2.55 24.81 15.70
N GLN A 215 -1.94 23.85 16.40
CA GLN A 215 -1.11 24.09 17.59
C GLN A 215 0.31 24.53 17.19
N SER A 216 0.41 25.61 16.42
CA SER A 216 1.69 26.21 16.01
C SER A 216 2.32 27.08 17.10
N VAL A 217 3.63 27.31 17.00
CA VAL A 217 4.36 28.19 17.90
C VAL A 217 4.53 29.57 17.26
N PRO A 218 4.07 30.66 17.91
CA PRO A 218 4.31 32.01 17.42
C PRO A 218 5.78 32.41 17.55
N VAL A 219 6.30 33.08 16.52
CA VAL A 219 7.63 33.66 16.45
C VAL A 219 7.50 35.16 16.27
N THR A 220 7.94 35.94 17.25
CA THR A 220 8.02 37.40 17.14
C THR A 220 9.37 37.78 16.56
N VAL A 221 9.37 38.50 15.44
CA VAL A 221 10.58 38.88 14.71
C VAL A 221 10.80 40.38 14.81
N ARG A 222 11.80 40.80 15.58
CA ARG A 222 12.23 42.20 15.66
C ARG A 222 12.90 42.61 14.36
N GLY A 223 12.51 43.78 13.84
CA GLY A 223 13.04 44.34 12.59
C GLY A 223 12.31 43.88 11.33
N LEU A 224 11.37 42.93 11.42
CA LEU A 224 10.58 42.48 10.27
C LEU A 224 9.30 43.32 10.12
N GLN A 225 9.23 44.11 9.06
CA GLN A 225 8.06 44.93 8.73
C GLN A 225 6.99 44.11 7.99
N ALA A 226 5.73 44.52 8.12
CA ALA A 226 4.65 43.93 7.35
C ALA A 226 4.77 44.26 5.85
N GLY A 227 4.47 43.30 4.99
CA GLY A 227 4.55 43.46 3.55
C GLY A 227 4.33 42.15 2.81
N THR A 228 4.78 42.08 1.56
CA THR A 228 4.75 40.86 0.75
C THR A 228 6.13 40.58 0.15
N ILE A 229 6.43 39.29 -0.02
CA ILE A 229 7.62 38.81 -0.73
C ILE A 229 7.21 37.92 -1.90
N ARG A 230 8.03 37.89 -2.95
CA ARG A 230 7.83 36.97 -4.07
C ARG A 230 8.60 35.67 -3.87
N VAL A 231 7.92 34.55 -3.99
CA VAL A 231 8.46 33.21 -3.83
C VAL A 231 8.06 32.37 -5.04
N ALA A 232 8.99 31.60 -5.60
CA ALA A 232 8.70 30.69 -6.69
C ALA A 232 7.74 29.58 -6.25
N TRP A 233 6.75 29.26 -7.10
CA TRP A 233 5.87 28.09 -6.88
C TRP A 233 6.65 26.78 -6.83
N HIS A 234 7.76 26.68 -7.55
CA HIS A 234 8.62 25.52 -7.53
C HIS A 234 10.09 25.92 -7.72
N PRO A 235 11.00 25.54 -6.79
CA PRO A 235 12.41 25.90 -6.86
C PRO A 235 13.17 25.46 -8.13
N LYS A 236 12.67 24.45 -8.85
CA LYS A 236 13.33 23.87 -10.04
C LYS A 236 12.48 23.99 -11.31
N ASN A 237 11.27 24.53 -11.21
CA ASN A 237 10.36 24.66 -12.35
C ASN A 237 9.87 26.10 -12.46
N ALA A 238 10.61 26.90 -13.21
CA ALA A 238 10.30 28.30 -13.46
C ALA A 238 8.99 28.50 -14.25
N SER A 239 8.49 27.47 -14.96
CA SER A 239 7.25 27.60 -15.76
C SER A 239 5.99 27.80 -14.91
N LEU A 240 6.03 27.42 -13.63
CA LEU A 240 4.92 27.67 -12.69
C LEU A 240 4.89 29.14 -12.22
N GLY A 241 5.98 29.88 -12.42
CA GLY A 241 6.11 31.27 -12.00
C GLY A 241 6.25 31.46 -10.49
N ASP A 242 5.97 32.68 -10.05
CA ASP A 242 6.09 33.13 -8.67
C ASP A 242 4.71 33.47 -8.07
N HIS A 243 4.65 33.53 -6.76
CA HIS A 243 3.51 34.05 -6.00
C HIS A 243 3.96 34.96 -4.87
N GLU A 244 3.03 35.76 -4.38
CA GLU A 244 3.25 36.66 -3.25
C GLU A 244 2.87 35.96 -1.94
N VAL A 245 3.73 36.12 -0.94
CA VAL A 245 3.55 35.59 0.42
C VAL A 245 3.60 36.77 1.39
N ASP A 246 2.60 36.84 2.26
CA ASP A 246 2.52 37.86 3.31
C ASP A 246 3.62 37.65 4.35
N ILE A 247 4.26 38.74 4.77
CA ILE A 247 5.24 38.78 5.85
C ILE A 247 4.78 39.76 6.94
N GLY A 248 5.29 39.57 8.16
CA GLY A 248 5.04 40.47 9.26
C GLY A 248 5.84 40.11 10.51
N PRO A 249 5.76 40.92 11.56
CA PRO A 249 6.53 40.72 12.79
C PRO A 249 6.12 39.47 13.58
N GLU A 250 4.99 38.84 13.26
CA GLU A 250 4.48 37.66 13.96
C GLU A 250 4.29 36.51 12.96
N LEU A 251 5.15 35.51 13.06
CA LEU A 251 5.11 34.30 12.23
C LEU A 251 4.66 33.09 13.05
N LEU A 252 4.21 32.04 12.38
CA LEU A 252 3.83 30.75 12.98
C LEU A 252 4.73 29.66 12.41
N VAL A 253 5.25 28.78 13.27
CA VAL A 253 6.05 27.61 12.87
C VAL A 253 5.51 26.35 13.54
N ASP A 254 5.85 25.18 13.00
CA ASP A 254 5.50 23.92 13.67
C ASP A 254 6.26 23.74 14.97
N HIS A 255 5.61 23.09 15.93
CA HIS A 255 6.19 22.77 17.23
C HIS A 255 7.48 21.95 17.13
N VAL A 256 7.52 20.96 16.21
CA VAL A 256 8.71 20.12 15.98
C VAL A 256 9.92 20.96 15.57
N ASP A 257 9.69 22.00 14.77
CA ASP A 257 10.75 22.91 14.33
C ASP A 257 11.18 23.85 15.45
N ALA A 258 10.22 24.46 16.16
CA ALA A 258 10.49 25.33 17.31
C ALA A 258 11.29 24.61 18.39
N ASN A 259 11.01 23.32 18.63
CA ASN A 259 11.72 22.53 19.61
C ASN A 259 13.21 22.33 19.27
N CYS A 260 13.54 22.31 17.98
CA CYS A 260 14.91 22.20 17.47
C CYS A 260 15.65 23.54 17.37
N MET A 261 15.00 24.67 17.65
CA MET A 261 15.65 25.98 17.62
C MET A 261 16.56 26.17 18.83
N THR A 262 17.76 26.71 18.57
CA THR A 262 18.77 26.98 19.60
C THR A 262 19.02 28.47 19.69
N VAL A 263 19.01 29.01 20.91
CA VAL A 263 19.30 30.43 21.16
C VAL A 263 20.69 30.78 20.63
N GLY A 264 20.79 31.93 19.95
CA GLY A 264 22.01 32.45 19.34
C GLY A 264 22.31 31.89 17.94
N SER A 265 21.58 30.88 17.45
CA SER A 265 21.81 30.31 16.12
C SER A 265 20.96 30.99 15.04
N ASN A 266 21.42 30.89 13.80
CA ASN A 266 20.64 31.27 12.62
C ASN A 266 19.76 30.10 12.17
N VAL A 267 18.48 30.38 12.00
CA VAL A 267 17.48 29.46 11.45
C VAL A 267 17.01 30.03 10.11
N THR A 268 16.99 29.20 9.08
CA THR A 268 16.54 29.59 7.74
C THR A 268 15.03 29.42 7.62
N PHE A 269 14.33 30.53 7.53
CA PHE A 269 12.90 30.57 7.22
C PHE A 269 12.75 30.52 5.70
N ILE A 270 12.26 29.40 5.18
CA ILE A 270 12.28 29.12 3.73
C ILE A 270 11.54 30.24 2.97
N GLY A 271 12.19 30.79 1.94
CA GLY A 271 11.67 31.91 1.14
C GLY A 271 11.93 33.31 1.74
N LEU A 272 12.03 33.43 3.07
CA LEU A 272 12.26 34.70 3.75
C LEU A 272 13.76 35.02 3.92
N GLY A 273 14.53 34.08 4.47
CA GLY A 273 15.95 34.27 4.79
C GLY A 273 16.33 33.75 6.17
N ASN A 274 17.52 34.14 6.65
CA ASN A 274 17.99 33.77 7.98
C ASN A 274 17.45 34.72 9.05
N LEU A 275 16.93 34.12 10.14
CA LEU A 275 16.57 34.82 11.36
C LEU A 275 17.43 34.29 12.50
N ARG A 276 17.93 35.19 13.35
CA ARG A 276 18.71 34.82 14.54
C ARG A 276 17.76 34.61 15.70
N ILE A 277 17.84 33.45 16.35
CA ILE A 277 17.01 33.14 17.51
C ILE A 277 17.59 33.84 18.75
N VAL A 278 16.79 34.67 19.39
CA VAL A 278 17.16 35.44 20.58
C VAL A 278 16.71 34.73 21.84
N GLU A 279 15.50 34.19 21.85
CA GLU A 279 14.92 33.52 23.00
C GLU A 279 13.91 32.45 22.56
N VAL A 280 13.81 31.37 23.33
CA VAL A 280 12.79 30.32 23.16
C VAL A 280 12.11 30.12 24.51
N HIS A 281 10.89 30.63 24.65
CA HIS A 281 10.10 30.44 25.86
C HIS A 281 9.48 29.05 25.86
N ARG A 282 9.69 28.32 26.95
CA ARG A 282 9.18 26.96 27.15
C ARG A 282 8.28 26.92 28.39
N ASP A 283 7.27 26.06 28.37
CA ASP A 283 6.40 25.82 29.51
C ASP A 283 7.07 24.94 30.59
N ALA A 284 6.32 24.61 31.64
CA ALA A 284 6.78 23.76 32.75
C ALA A 284 7.19 22.34 32.31
N HIS A 285 6.76 21.88 31.14
CA HIS A 285 7.09 20.56 30.58
C HIS A 285 8.21 20.65 29.53
N GLY A 286 8.80 21.82 29.32
CA GLY A 286 9.88 22.04 28.35
C GLY A 286 9.41 22.21 26.91
N VAL A 287 8.11 22.36 26.69
CA VAL A 287 7.45 22.49 25.39
C VAL A 287 7.54 23.96 24.94
N PRO A 288 8.09 24.29 23.75
CA PRO A 288 8.17 25.67 23.26
C PRO A 288 6.77 26.30 23.06
N VAL A 289 6.57 27.46 23.67
CA VAL A 289 5.31 28.24 23.63
C VAL A 289 5.44 29.46 22.74
N SER A 290 6.60 30.11 22.72
CA SER A 290 6.88 31.24 21.82
C SER A 290 8.37 31.38 21.57
N VAL A 291 8.71 32.00 20.44
CA VAL A 291 10.10 32.26 20.05
C VAL A 291 10.27 33.75 19.76
N LEU A 292 11.37 34.33 20.24
CA LEU A 292 11.80 35.66 19.86
C LEU A 292 12.98 35.54 18.91
N ALA A 293 12.88 36.22 17.76
CA ALA A 293 13.92 36.26 16.75
C ALA A 293 14.21 37.70 16.30
N GLU A 294 15.37 37.88 15.68
CA GLU A 294 15.81 39.14 15.07
C GLU A 294 16.17 38.89 13.61
N THR A 295 15.89 39.88 12.75
CA THR A 295 16.23 39.80 11.32
C THR A 295 17.75 39.67 11.13
N ASN A 296 18.18 38.66 10.39
CA ASN A 296 19.56 38.52 9.91
C ASN A 296 19.55 38.19 8.41
N LEU A 297 18.75 38.95 7.66
CA LEU A 297 18.42 38.67 6.25
C LEU A 297 19.61 38.91 5.30
N GLU A 298 20.61 39.68 5.74
CA GLU A 298 21.85 39.91 5.01
C GLU A 298 22.74 38.66 4.96
N ASP A 299 22.66 37.81 6.00
CA ASP A 299 23.36 36.53 6.02
C ASP A 299 22.68 35.52 5.09
N ARG A 300 23.27 35.36 3.91
CA ARG A 300 22.82 34.40 2.88
C ARG A 300 23.46 33.01 3.04
N ASN A 301 24.13 32.73 4.15
CA ASN A 301 24.67 31.41 4.43
C ASN A 301 23.58 30.48 4.98
N TYR A 302 23.00 29.66 4.10
CA TYR A 302 21.99 28.66 4.45
C TYR A 302 22.56 27.26 4.71
N LYS A 303 23.90 27.13 4.80
CA LYS A 303 24.55 25.83 5.04
C LYS A 303 24.53 25.52 6.52
N ASN A 304 24.21 24.27 6.87
CA ASN A 304 24.18 23.77 8.24
C ASN A 304 23.20 24.50 9.19
N THR A 305 22.27 25.29 8.64
CA THR A 305 21.19 25.92 9.39
C THR A 305 19.99 24.99 9.48
N LEU A 306 19.24 25.07 10.58
CA LEU A 306 17.90 24.50 10.67
C LEU A 306 17.01 25.22 9.66
N LYS A 307 16.28 24.47 8.83
CA LYS A 307 15.35 25.04 7.84
C LYS A 307 13.93 24.82 8.29
N VAL A 308 13.13 25.88 8.34
CA VAL A 308 11.75 25.83 8.83
C VAL A 308 10.78 26.42 7.81
N THR A 309 9.56 25.91 7.83
CA THR A 309 8.42 26.49 7.10
C THR A 309 7.61 27.36 8.05
N TRP A 310 7.01 28.42 7.54
CA TRP A 310 6.36 29.43 8.38
C TRP A 310 5.15 30.05 7.66
N LEU A 311 4.21 30.59 8.45
CA LEU A 311 3.10 31.41 7.96
C LEU A 311 3.08 32.75 8.69
N CYS A 312 2.66 33.83 8.03
CA CYS A 312 2.36 35.08 8.70
C CYS A 312 1.05 34.94 9.48
N SER A 313 1.07 35.19 10.79
CA SER A 313 -0.09 35.04 11.67
C SER A 313 -1.27 35.94 11.30
N LYS A 314 -1.00 37.12 10.71
CA LYS A 314 -2.00 38.11 10.30
C LYS A 314 -2.57 37.87 8.89
N ALA A 315 -2.05 36.89 8.16
CA ALA A 315 -2.57 36.54 6.85
C ALA A 315 -3.94 35.84 6.95
N GLN A 316 -4.69 35.81 5.86
CA GLN A 316 -5.98 35.09 5.79
C GLN A 316 -5.78 33.57 5.63
N LEU A 317 -5.24 32.94 6.66
CA LEU A 317 -4.92 31.51 6.69
C LEU A 317 -6.14 30.66 6.34
N VAL A 318 -5.87 29.49 5.75
CA VAL A 318 -6.91 28.54 5.33
C VAL A 318 -6.96 27.39 6.33
N PRO A 319 -8.12 27.14 6.97
CA PRO A 319 -8.30 25.93 7.75
C PRO A 319 -8.19 24.71 6.85
N CYS A 320 -7.24 23.84 7.15
CA CYS A 320 -6.97 22.60 6.41
C CYS A 320 -7.10 21.40 7.34
N THR A 321 -7.66 20.31 6.81
CA THR A 321 -7.66 19.01 7.46
C THR A 321 -6.83 18.05 6.63
N CYS A 322 -5.65 17.70 7.14
CA CYS A 322 -4.76 16.74 6.51
C CYS A 322 -5.05 15.33 7.04
N PHE A 323 -5.28 14.38 6.14
CA PHE A 323 -5.43 12.97 6.48
C PHE A 323 -4.18 12.18 6.13
N PHE A 324 -3.73 11.38 7.09
CA PHE A 324 -2.65 10.41 6.94
C PHE A 324 -3.23 9.01 7.02
N PHE A 325 -2.71 8.11 6.18
CA PHE A 325 -3.22 6.75 6.04
C PHE A 325 -2.11 5.73 6.25
N ASP A 326 -2.50 4.59 6.81
CA ASP A 326 -1.65 3.41 6.98
C ASP A 326 -2.33 2.15 6.41
N HIS A 327 -1.61 1.03 6.42
CA HIS A 327 -2.06 -0.24 5.85
C HIS A 327 -3.21 -0.87 6.63
N ILE A 328 -4.24 -1.30 5.90
CA ILE A 328 -5.39 -2.05 6.46
C ILE A 328 -4.96 -3.41 7.01
N ILE A 329 -3.94 -4.04 6.43
CA ILE A 329 -3.40 -5.31 6.88
C ILE A 329 -2.01 -5.10 7.48
N ARG A 330 -1.83 -5.40 8.77
CA ARG A 330 -0.55 -5.24 9.46
C ARG A 330 0.49 -6.30 9.07
N LYS A 331 0.06 -7.52 8.72
CA LYS A 331 0.97 -8.58 8.27
C LYS A 331 1.38 -8.34 6.83
N ALA A 332 2.69 -8.23 6.59
CA ALA A 332 3.25 -7.96 5.27
C ALA A 332 2.78 -8.95 4.20
N VAL A 333 2.74 -10.24 4.54
CA VAL A 333 2.39 -11.34 3.63
C VAL A 333 1.38 -12.24 4.31
N LEU A 334 0.21 -12.43 3.69
CA LEU A 334 -0.77 -13.41 4.13
C LEU A 334 -0.52 -14.75 3.44
N THR A 335 -0.45 -15.83 4.22
CA THR A 335 -0.38 -17.22 3.75
C THR A 335 -1.78 -17.77 3.45
N ARG A 336 -1.85 -19.02 2.99
CA ARG A 336 -3.14 -19.68 2.66
C ARG A 336 -3.98 -19.98 3.91
N ASP A 337 -3.33 -20.27 5.02
CA ASP A 337 -3.97 -20.67 6.28
C ASP A 337 -4.32 -19.47 7.18
N ASP A 338 -3.84 -18.27 6.81
CA ASP A 338 -4.15 -17.04 7.53
C ASP A 338 -5.60 -16.60 7.34
N ASP A 339 -6.34 -16.45 8.44
CA ASP A 339 -7.56 -15.63 8.44
C ASP A 339 -7.18 -14.15 8.44
N PHE A 340 -7.28 -13.52 7.26
CA PHE A 340 -6.96 -12.10 7.07
C PHE A 340 -7.67 -11.17 8.05
N LYS A 341 -8.85 -11.55 8.56
CA LYS A 341 -9.63 -10.77 9.54
C LYS A 341 -8.86 -10.54 10.82
N GLN A 342 -8.03 -11.50 11.22
CA GLN A 342 -7.20 -11.38 12.41
C GLN A 342 -6.16 -10.28 12.22
N PHE A 343 -5.67 -10.08 10.99
CA PHE A 343 -4.59 -9.15 10.64
C PHE A 343 -5.05 -7.73 10.26
N VAL A 344 -6.34 -7.41 10.46
CA VAL A 344 -6.86 -6.07 10.19
C VAL A 344 -6.38 -5.07 11.24
N SER A 345 -5.84 -3.95 10.77
CA SER A 345 -5.36 -2.83 11.59
C SER A 345 -6.53 -1.93 11.99
N LYS A 346 -6.60 -1.53 13.27
CA LYS A 346 -7.70 -0.71 13.81
C LYS A 346 -7.52 0.79 13.54
N ASN A 347 -6.28 1.28 13.61
CA ASN A 347 -5.97 2.71 13.53
C ASN A 347 -5.20 3.03 12.25
N THR A 348 -5.90 3.15 11.12
CA THR A 348 -5.27 3.32 9.78
C THR A 348 -5.54 4.66 9.12
N LYS A 349 -6.19 5.58 9.83
CA LYS A 349 -6.56 6.91 9.35
C LYS A 349 -6.38 7.90 10.50
N LEU A 350 -5.51 8.89 10.31
CA LEU A 350 -5.28 9.98 11.26
C LEU A 350 -5.72 11.30 10.62
N LYS A 351 -6.49 12.09 11.36
CA LYS A 351 -6.90 13.45 10.98
C LYS A 351 -6.02 14.45 11.73
N VAL A 352 -5.41 15.39 11.02
CA VAL A 352 -4.59 16.46 11.60
C VAL A 352 -5.08 17.82 11.11
N PRO A 353 -5.61 18.67 12.01
CA PRO A 353 -5.95 20.04 11.64
C PRO A 353 -4.68 20.89 11.47
N MET A 354 -4.68 21.71 10.44
CA MET A 354 -3.57 22.56 10.04
C MET A 354 -4.08 23.92 9.54
N LEU A 355 -3.20 24.91 9.58
CA LEU A 355 -3.40 26.21 8.94
C LEU A 355 -2.54 26.23 7.68
N GLY A 356 -3.16 26.46 6.53
CA GLY A 356 -2.51 26.59 5.23
C GLY A 356 -2.34 28.04 4.79
N ASP A 357 -1.42 28.28 3.86
CA ASP A 357 -1.25 29.58 3.24
C ASP A 357 -2.53 30.06 2.52
N PRO A 358 -2.75 31.39 2.38
CA PRO A 358 -3.98 31.94 1.78
C PRO A 358 -4.25 31.46 0.35
N LEU A 359 -3.22 31.08 -0.41
CA LEU A 359 -3.36 30.67 -1.80
C LEU A 359 -3.96 29.27 -1.93
N MET A 360 -3.90 28.46 -0.87
CA MET A 360 -4.58 27.17 -0.80
C MET A 360 -6.11 27.26 -1.00
N ARG A 361 -6.74 28.44 -0.82
CA ARG A 361 -8.18 28.65 -1.13
C ARG A 361 -8.52 28.38 -2.59
N LYS A 362 -7.53 28.49 -3.49
CA LYS A 362 -7.71 28.31 -4.94
C LYS A 362 -7.63 26.85 -5.38
N LEU A 363 -7.29 25.93 -4.47
CA LEU A 363 -7.15 24.52 -4.78
C LEU A 363 -8.49 23.89 -5.10
N ARG A 364 -8.50 23.09 -6.16
CA ARG A 364 -9.65 22.32 -6.63
C ARG A 364 -9.46 20.85 -6.29
N LYS A 365 -10.57 20.12 -6.24
CA LYS A 365 -10.53 18.67 -6.05
C LYS A 365 -9.64 18.00 -7.09
N GLY A 366 -8.71 17.17 -6.63
CA GLY A 366 -7.73 16.46 -7.46
C GLY A 366 -6.42 17.21 -7.69
N ASP A 367 -6.31 18.50 -7.33
CA ASP A 367 -5.04 19.21 -7.40
C ASP A 367 -4.04 18.56 -6.42
N ILE A 368 -2.83 18.28 -6.89
CA ILE A 368 -1.73 17.72 -6.09
C ILE A 368 -0.72 18.81 -5.81
N ILE A 369 -0.43 19.04 -4.54
CA ILE A 369 0.51 20.04 -4.04
C ILE A 369 1.63 19.39 -3.24
N GLN A 370 2.71 20.12 -3.04
CA GLN A 370 3.69 19.79 -2.02
C GLN A 370 3.57 20.78 -0.86
N ILE A 371 3.23 20.29 0.34
CA ILE A 371 3.43 21.07 1.55
C ILE A 371 4.92 20.95 1.89
N GLN A 372 5.63 22.08 1.84
CA GLN A 372 7.07 22.09 2.01
C GLN A 372 7.48 21.38 3.31
N ARG A 373 8.52 20.54 3.21
CA ARG A 373 9.02 19.65 4.26
C ARG A 373 8.04 18.57 4.77
N LYS A 374 6.74 18.64 4.49
CA LYS A 374 5.77 17.62 4.94
C LYS A 374 5.38 16.60 3.87
N GLY A 375 5.69 16.87 2.60
CA GLY A 375 5.46 15.93 1.50
C GLY A 375 4.31 16.33 0.59
N TYR A 376 3.75 15.37 -0.12
CA TYR A 376 2.74 15.61 -1.14
C TYR A 376 1.33 15.38 -0.61
N PHE A 377 0.40 16.18 -1.10
CA PHE A 377 -1.00 16.11 -0.70
C PHE A 377 -1.90 16.29 -1.92
N VAL A 378 -2.99 15.53 -1.99
CA VAL A 378 -4.05 15.74 -2.98
C VAL A 378 -5.27 16.36 -2.31
N CYS A 379 -5.90 17.33 -2.96
CA CYS A 379 -7.14 17.93 -2.52
C CYS A 379 -8.32 16.97 -2.73
N ASP A 380 -8.87 16.41 -1.63
CA ASP A 380 -10.08 15.58 -1.69
C ASP A 380 -11.35 16.44 -1.67
N GLN A 381 -11.33 17.54 -0.91
CA GLN A 381 -12.41 18.52 -0.84
C GLN A 381 -11.81 19.93 -0.82
N PRO A 382 -12.21 20.82 -1.75
CA PRO A 382 -11.76 22.21 -1.76
C PRO A 382 -12.29 22.97 -0.55
N TYR A 383 -11.63 24.07 -0.19
CA TYR A 383 -12.14 24.99 0.82
C TYR A 383 -13.47 25.60 0.35
N ASP A 384 -14.49 25.55 1.20
CA ASP A 384 -15.81 26.11 0.89
C ASP A 384 -16.21 27.13 1.97
N PRO A 385 -16.13 28.44 1.67
CA PRO A 385 -16.55 29.48 2.60
C PRO A 385 -18.07 29.58 2.76
N ASP A 386 -18.87 29.10 1.81
CA ASP A 386 -20.32 29.30 1.80
C ASP A 386 -21.06 28.39 2.79
N THR A 387 -20.43 27.29 3.22
CA THR A 387 -21.00 26.43 4.27
C THR A 387 -21.20 27.14 5.61
N ILE A 388 -20.54 28.27 5.84
CA ILE A 388 -20.78 29.13 7.01
C ILE A 388 -22.27 29.51 7.14
N ARG A 389 -22.99 29.65 6.02
CA ARG A 389 -24.42 29.97 5.98
C ARG A 389 -25.31 28.83 6.49
N HIS A 390 -24.79 27.60 6.50
CA HIS A 390 -25.54 26.40 6.83
C HIS A 390 -25.13 25.78 8.17
N VAL A 391 -23.83 25.80 8.50
CA VAL A 391 -23.27 25.13 9.68
C VAL A 391 -22.45 26.06 10.59
N GLY A 392 -22.49 27.39 10.34
CA GLY A 392 -21.86 28.40 11.20
C GLY A 392 -20.33 28.49 11.08
N GLN A 393 -19.71 27.67 10.23
CA GLN A 393 -18.27 27.70 9.96
C GLN A 393 -17.98 27.29 8.50
N PRO A 394 -16.94 27.86 7.85
CA PRO A 394 -16.45 27.39 6.56
C PRO A 394 -16.04 25.91 6.59
N ALA A 395 -16.23 25.20 5.48
CA ALA A 395 -15.76 23.83 5.36
C ALA A 395 -14.25 23.89 5.10
N PRO A 396 -13.43 23.20 5.92
CA PRO A 396 -12.00 23.24 5.78
C PRO A 396 -11.59 22.56 4.46
N LEU A 397 -10.46 23.00 3.91
CA LEU A 397 -9.80 22.28 2.83
C LEU A 397 -9.41 20.87 3.31
N VAL A 398 -9.80 19.81 2.61
CA VAL A 398 -9.42 18.44 2.96
C VAL A 398 -8.31 17.94 2.05
N LEU A 399 -7.18 17.58 2.66
CA LEU A 399 -5.97 17.13 1.98
C LEU A 399 -5.63 15.70 2.39
N PHE A 400 -5.34 14.85 1.41
CA PHE A 400 -4.89 13.47 1.66
C PHE A 400 -3.40 13.35 1.39
N PHE A 401 -2.67 12.83 2.36
CA PHE A 401 -1.23 12.59 2.23
C PHE A 401 -0.95 11.55 1.14
N VAL A 402 -0.12 11.94 0.17
CA VAL A 402 0.36 11.11 -0.93
C VAL A 402 1.77 10.64 -0.58
N PRO A 403 1.99 9.33 -0.35
CA PRO A 403 3.31 8.82 -0.05
C PRO A 403 4.27 9.02 -1.23
N ASP A 404 5.55 9.12 -0.92
CA ASP A 404 6.60 9.41 -1.90
C ASP A 404 7.63 8.26 -2.04
N GLY A 405 7.36 7.14 -1.37
CA GLY A 405 8.23 5.96 -1.29
C GLY A 405 9.36 6.07 -0.26
N SER A 406 9.43 7.18 0.50
CA SER A 406 10.33 7.34 1.64
C SER A 406 9.66 6.89 2.94
N GLN A 407 10.46 6.36 3.87
CA GLN A 407 10.01 6.06 5.24
C GLN A 407 10.31 7.20 6.22
N SER A 408 10.86 8.32 5.74
CA SER A 408 11.18 9.47 6.58
C SER A 408 9.92 10.21 7.01
N ILE A 409 9.67 10.24 8.32
CA ILE A 409 8.54 10.94 8.94
C ILE A 409 8.98 12.11 9.84
N THR A 410 10.29 12.39 9.91
CA THR A 410 10.91 13.31 10.89
C THR A 410 10.43 14.75 10.80
N THR A 411 9.93 15.17 9.63
CA THR A 411 9.44 16.53 9.38
C THR A 411 7.91 16.64 9.45
N LEU A 412 7.21 15.53 9.69
CA LEU A 412 5.77 15.52 9.91
C LEU A 412 5.45 15.96 11.34
N PRO A 413 4.23 16.47 11.61
CA PRO A 413 3.79 16.77 12.98
C PRO A 413 3.97 15.56 13.92
N GLN A 414 4.29 15.81 15.20
CA GLN A 414 4.60 14.75 16.17
C GLN A 414 3.50 13.68 16.25
N VAL A 415 2.22 14.10 16.27
CA VAL A 415 1.06 13.19 16.26
C VAL A 415 1.05 12.21 15.06
N VAL A 416 1.58 12.63 13.91
CA VAL A 416 1.71 11.78 12.72
C VAL A 416 2.88 10.82 12.87
N GLN A 417 3.98 11.27 13.48
CA GLN A 417 5.13 10.40 13.76
C GLN A 417 4.73 9.28 14.72
N ASP A 418 4.03 9.63 15.81
CA ASP A 418 3.54 8.69 16.82
C ASP A 418 2.54 7.70 16.19
N PHE A 419 1.65 8.18 15.32
CA PHE A 419 0.72 7.33 14.58
C PHE A 419 1.42 6.23 13.76
N TYR A 420 2.44 6.60 12.97
CA TYR A 420 3.19 5.62 12.18
C TYR A 420 4.07 4.70 13.05
N GLN A 421 4.65 5.21 14.14
CA GLN A 421 5.47 4.41 15.06
C GLN A 421 4.61 3.38 15.82
N GLN A 422 3.45 3.79 16.33
CA GLN A 422 2.52 2.90 17.04
C GLN A 422 2.05 1.77 16.14
N ASN A 423 1.66 2.07 14.90
CA ASN A 423 1.22 1.05 13.95
C ASN A 423 2.34 0.06 13.58
N LYS A 424 3.60 0.51 13.53
CA LYS A 424 4.76 -0.38 13.36
C LYS A 424 4.94 -1.32 14.56
N LEU A 425 4.81 -0.81 15.79
CA LEU A 425 4.90 -1.63 17.01
C LEU A 425 3.78 -2.66 17.09
N ASP A 426 2.54 -2.26 16.79
CA ASP A 426 1.37 -3.13 16.78
C ASP A 426 1.51 -4.26 15.74
N ALA A 427 2.18 -4.01 14.62
CA ALA A 427 2.50 -5.02 13.63
C ALA A 427 3.51 -6.06 14.14
N HIS A 428 4.46 -5.66 15.00
CA HIS A 428 5.48 -6.55 15.57
C HIS A 428 4.99 -7.38 16.77
N HIS A 429 4.23 -6.78 17.70
CA HIS A 429 3.85 -7.46 18.96
C HIS A 429 2.95 -8.69 18.78
N GLN A 430 2.18 -8.78 17.69
CA GLN A 430 1.30 -9.94 17.45
C GLN A 430 1.93 -11.00 16.53
N GLY A 431 3.12 -10.75 15.98
CA GLY A 431 3.89 -11.77 15.27
C GLY A 431 4.49 -12.85 16.19
N SER A 432 4.60 -12.57 17.49
CA SER A 432 5.19 -13.46 18.50
C SER A 432 4.19 -14.32 19.29
N ASN A 433 2.88 -14.07 19.19
CA ASN A 433 1.88 -14.63 20.11
C ASN A 433 1.01 -15.77 19.56
N ASN A 434 1.35 -16.35 18.40
CA ASN A 434 0.62 -17.51 17.85
C ASN A 434 1.51 -18.75 17.75
N SER A 435 1.81 -19.36 18.90
CA SER A 435 2.30 -20.74 19.02
C SER A 435 1.60 -21.46 20.18
N ASN A 436 0.27 -21.59 20.10
CA ASN A 436 -0.46 -22.53 20.95
C ASN A 436 -0.65 -23.86 20.21
N SER A 437 0.34 -24.74 20.35
CA SER A 437 0.15 -26.19 20.20
C SER A 437 0.61 -26.86 21.50
N SER A 438 -0.32 -27.47 22.21
CA SER A 438 -0.07 -28.25 23.42
C SER A 438 0.96 -29.37 23.20
N PRO A 439 1.90 -29.61 24.13
CA PRO A 439 2.93 -30.63 23.92
C PRO A 439 2.40 -32.01 24.30
N VAL A 440 2.45 -32.94 23.34
CA VAL A 440 2.40 -34.37 23.61
C VAL A 440 3.76 -34.79 24.16
N ARG A 441 3.77 -35.39 25.36
CA ARG A 441 4.95 -36.01 25.98
C ARG A 441 5.38 -37.23 25.18
N GLN A 442 6.62 -37.26 24.71
CA GLN A 442 7.42 -38.49 24.60
C GLN A 442 8.86 -38.18 24.99
N GLY A 443 9.40 -39.01 25.89
CA GLY A 443 10.75 -38.89 26.43
C GLY A 443 11.81 -39.50 25.51
N GLY A 444 13.02 -38.94 25.60
CA GLY A 444 14.24 -39.46 25.02
C GLY A 444 15.37 -38.51 25.40
N GLY A 445 16.24 -38.94 26.31
CA GLY A 445 17.34 -38.12 26.80
C GLY A 445 18.39 -37.86 25.73
N SER A 446 18.62 -36.57 25.45
CA SER A 446 19.86 -36.07 24.86
C SER A 446 20.13 -34.69 25.49
N VAL A 447 21.38 -34.46 25.89
CA VAL A 447 21.82 -33.23 26.55
C VAL A 447 21.58 -32.05 25.60
N GLN A 448 20.60 -31.20 25.92
CA GLN A 448 20.32 -29.97 25.17
C GLN A 448 21.40 -28.93 25.48
N VAL A 449 22.28 -28.68 24.51
CA VAL A 449 23.22 -27.54 24.53
C VAL A 449 22.39 -26.26 24.51
N THR A 450 22.60 -25.38 25.47
CA THR A 450 21.77 -24.17 25.64
C THR A 450 22.17 -23.09 24.63
N ALA A 451 21.23 -22.22 24.23
CA ALA A 451 21.50 -21.13 23.30
C ALA A 451 22.63 -20.19 23.80
N GLU A 452 22.79 -20.07 25.11
CA GLU A 452 23.87 -19.32 25.77
C GLU A 452 25.26 -19.91 25.49
N GLU A 453 25.40 -21.24 25.51
CA GLU A 453 26.65 -21.94 25.18
C GLU A 453 27.01 -21.80 23.70
N ILE A 454 26.02 -21.82 22.80
CA ILE A 454 26.23 -21.55 21.37
C ILE A 454 26.64 -20.09 21.16
N GLY A 455 26.03 -19.16 21.91
CA GLY A 455 26.38 -17.75 21.86
C GLY A 455 27.83 -17.46 22.28
N ALA A 456 28.33 -18.14 23.32
CA ALA A 456 29.74 -18.06 23.72
C ALA A 456 30.68 -18.58 22.61
N LYS A 457 30.35 -19.72 21.99
CA LYS A 457 31.12 -20.28 20.87
C LYS A 457 31.15 -19.37 19.64
N ILE A 458 30.04 -18.69 19.32
CA ILE A 458 29.99 -17.71 18.23
C ILE A 458 30.95 -16.54 18.51
N LYS A 459 31.01 -16.07 19.76
CA LYS A 459 31.93 -15.01 20.17
C LYS A 459 33.39 -15.42 20.01
N ASP A 460 33.74 -16.64 20.43
CA ASP A 460 35.10 -17.17 20.35
C ASP A 460 35.55 -17.38 18.89
N VAL A 461 34.71 -18.01 18.07
CA VAL A 461 35.00 -18.19 16.63
C VAL A 461 35.05 -16.84 15.91
N GLY A 462 34.19 -15.89 16.29
CA GLY A 462 34.21 -14.52 15.76
C GLY A 462 35.51 -13.77 16.07
N ASN A 463 36.02 -13.92 17.29
CA ASN A 463 37.32 -13.37 17.69
C ASN A 463 38.48 -14.05 16.96
N HIS A 464 38.41 -15.37 16.78
CA HIS A 464 39.41 -16.13 16.03
C HIS A 464 39.47 -15.71 14.55
N VAL A 465 38.33 -15.50 13.89
CA VAL A 465 38.28 -14.95 12.51
C VAL A 465 38.91 -13.55 12.45
N ARG A 466 38.71 -12.72 13.48
CA ARG A 466 39.30 -11.38 13.55
C ARG A 466 40.83 -11.43 13.73
N ASP A 467 41.33 -12.39 14.51
CA ASP A 467 42.76 -12.64 14.72
C ASP A 467 43.44 -13.23 13.47
N LEU A 468 42.78 -14.16 12.76
CA LEU A 468 43.29 -14.69 11.49
C LEU A 468 43.40 -13.60 10.41
N LYS A 469 42.44 -12.66 10.38
CA LYS A 469 42.48 -11.51 9.48
C LYS A 469 43.56 -10.49 9.85
N SER A 470 43.82 -10.25 11.13
CA SER A 470 44.89 -9.34 11.58
C SER A 470 46.28 -9.93 11.30
N LYS A 471 46.45 -11.26 11.42
CA LYS A 471 47.68 -11.99 11.15
C LYS A 471 47.92 -12.32 9.67
N LYS A 472 47.04 -11.87 8.76
CA LYS A 472 47.11 -12.15 7.31
C LYS A 472 47.26 -13.65 6.98
N ALA A 473 46.51 -14.49 7.68
CA ALA A 473 46.44 -15.92 7.37
C ALA A 473 45.95 -16.16 5.93
N ASP A 474 46.23 -17.34 5.39
CA ASP A 474 45.80 -17.69 4.04
C ASP A 474 44.27 -17.73 3.92
N LYS A 475 43.78 -17.48 2.71
CA LYS A 475 42.35 -17.34 2.44
C LYS A 475 41.56 -18.63 2.76
N ALA A 476 42.15 -19.81 2.56
CA ALA A 476 41.46 -21.07 2.82
C ALA A 476 41.21 -21.26 4.33
N THR A 477 42.18 -20.90 5.16
CA THR A 477 42.05 -20.94 6.63
C THR A 477 40.99 -19.96 7.15
N ILE A 478 40.92 -18.74 6.58
CA ILE A 478 39.89 -17.76 6.94
C ILE A 478 38.49 -18.24 6.52
N ASP A 479 38.35 -18.77 5.31
CA ASP A 479 37.05 -19.21 4.76
C ASP A 479 36.49 -20.43 5.53
N ALA A 480 37.36 -21.33 6.01
CA ALA A 480 36.97 -22.43 6.88
C ALA A 480 36.40 -21.94 8.23
N ALA A 481 37.07 -20.97 8.87
CA ALA A 481 36.62 -20.39 10.14
C ALA A 481 35.32 -19.56 9.98
N VAL A 482 35.16 -18.85 8.86
CA VAL A 482 33.91 -18.13 8.53
C VAL A 482 32.76 -19.11 8.29
N SER A 483 33.01 -20.24 7.62
CA SER A 483 31.98 -21.27 7.41
C SER A 483 31.50 -21.89 8.73
N GLN A 484 32.42 -22.12 9.67
CA GLN A 484 32.08 -22.57 11.02
C GLN A 484 31.26 -21.52 11.79
N LEU A 485 31.61 -20.23 11.67
CA LEU A 485 30.87 -19.13 12.28
C LEU A 485 29.43 -19.04 11.76
N LEU A 486 29.22 -19.22 10.46
CA LEU A 486 27.89 -19.19 9.84
C LEU A 486 27.04 -20.39 10.30
N LYS A 487 27.64 -21.57 10.44
CA LYS A 487 26.96 -22.76 10.95
C LYS A 487 26.49 -22.56 12.39
N LEU A 488 27.35 -22.04 13.27
CA LEU A 488 26.98 -21.75 14.66
C LEU A 488 25.88 -20.70 14.78
N LYS A 489 25.87 -19.67 13.92
CA LYS A 489 24.79 -18.67 13.88
C LYS A 489 23.45 -19.26 13.41
N ALA A 490 23.48 -20.22 12.49
CA ALA A 490 22.28 -20.95 12.09
C ALA A 490 21.75 -21.82 13.23
N GLU A 491 22.63 -22.55 13.92
CA GLU A 491 22.29 -23.36 15.11
C GLU A 491 21.73 -22.49 16.25
N TYR A 492 22.29 -21.28 16.47
CA TYR A 492 21.76 -20.33 17.45
C TYR A 492 20.37 -19.80 17.06
N LYS A 493 20.13 -19.54 15.76
CA LYS A 493 18.83 -19.08 15.26
C LYS A 493 17.77 -20.18 15.39
N GLU A 494 18.16 -21.43 15.17
CA GLU A 494 17.30 -22.60 15.36
C GLU A 494 16.97 -22.84 16.84
N ALA A 495 17.96 -22.67 17.74
CA ALA A 495 17.77 -22.88 19.17
C ALA A 495 17.06 -21.72 19.90
N SER A 496 17.28 -20.46 19.51
CA SER A 496 16.76 -19.27 20.22
C SER A 496 15.59 -18.57 19.51
N GLY A 497 15.31 -18.91 18.24
CA GLY A 497 14.34 -18.20 17.41
C GLY A 497 14.75 -16.78 17.02
N THR A 498 15.95 -16.33 17.39
CA THR A 498 16.46 -14.97 17.11
C THR A 498 17.86 -15.00 16.49
N GLU A 499 18.23 -13.97 15.73
CA GLU A 499 19.58 -13.86 15.18
C GLU A 499 20.57 -13.42 16.25
N TRP A 500 21.71 -14.10 16.34
CA TRP A 500 22.76 -13.79 17.31
C TRP A 500 23.32 -12.38 17.09
N LYS A 501 23.35 -11.57 18.16
CA LYS A 501 23.96 -10.22 18.19
C LYS A 501 25.18 -10.23 19.13
N PRO A 502 26.34 -9.68 18.71
CA PRO A 502 27.58 -9.68 19.50
C PRO A 502 27.55 -8.83 20.76
#